data_AF-A0A3A8QUG4-F1
#
_entry.id   AF-A0A3A8QUG4-F1
#
_cell.length_a   1.000
_cell.length_b   1.000
_cell.length_c   1.000
_cell.angle_alpha   90.00
_cell.angle_beta   90.00
_cell.angle_gamma   90.00
#
_symmetry.space_group_name_H-M   'P 1'
#
loop_
_entity.id
_entity.type
_entity.pdbx_description
1 polymer ?
#
loop_
_entity_poly.entity_id
_entity_poly.type
_entity_poly.pdbx_seq_one_letter_code
_entity_poly.pdbx_strand_id
1 'polypeptide(L)'
;MIAMQLGNIGWDRLHDATLVAVTTEWASGETRVRVRLSEEAARGAGVHVTGTKLLRCPREQPWGPSVSINEVRLLSLRDGRKRLEIEVQSGDVIEIEGDAVELNVEA
;
A
#
# COMPACT_ATOMS: atom_id res chain seq x y z
N MET A 1 -21.93 8.85 19.43
CA MET A 1 -20.70 8.94 18.62
C MET A 1 -20.85 7.92 17.49
N ILE A 2 -20.94 8.38 16.25
CA ILE A 2 -21.13 7.50 15.09
C ILE A 2 -19.74 7.06 14.65
N ALA A 3 -19.45 5.77 14.73
CA ALA A 3 -18.30 5.21 14.03
C ALA A 3 -18.52 5.43 12.54
N MET A 4 -17.78 6.37 11.94
CA MET A 4 -17.76 6.53 10.49
C MET A 4 -17.18 5.24 9.92
N GLN A 5 -18.03 4.47 9.25
CA GLN A 5 -17.61 3.32 8.48
C GLN A 5 -16.81 3.86 7.29
N LEU A 6 -15.48 3.82 7.43
CA LEU A 6 -14.54 4.12 6.35
C LEU A 6 -14.93 3.19 5.19
N GLY A 7 -15.43 3.76 4.10
CA GLY A 7 -15.81 2.97 2.94
C GLY A 7 -14.59 2.22 2.45
N ASN A 8 -14.66 0.89 2.39
CA ASN A 8 -13.67 0.07 1.72
C ASN A 8 -13.59 0.55 0.27
N ILE A 9 -12.56 1.34 -0.06
CA ILE A 9 -12.22 1.59 -1.45
C ILE A 9 -11.61 0.31 -2.03
N GLY A 10 -11.90 0.05 -3.30
CA GLY A 10 -11.22 -1.02 -4.03
C GLY A 10 -9.76 -0.66 -4.30
N TRP A 11 -8.90 -1.67 -4.45
CA TRP A 11 -7.48 -1.51 -4.77
C TRP A 11 -7.25 -0.75 -6.08
N ASP A 12 -8.20 -0.83 -7.01
CA ASP A 12 -8.25 -0.10 -8.28
C ASP A 12 -8.23 1.43 -8.11
N ARG A 13 -8.72 1.95 -6.98
CA ARG A 13 -8.70 3.39 -6.67
C ARG A 13 -7.30 3.92 -6.39
N LEU A 14 -6.31 3.04 -6.26
CA LEU A 14 -4.91 3.41 -6.09
C LEU A 14 -4.18 3.61 -7.43
N HIS A 15 -4.81 3.31 -8.57
CA HIS A 15 -4.25 3.63 -9.88
C HIS A 15 -3.98 5.14 -10.00
N ASP A 16 -2.79 5.51 -10.49
CA ASP A 16 -2.27 6.87 -10.56
C ASP A 16 -2.12 7.60 -9.21
N ALA A 17 -2.38 6.94 -8.07
CA ALA A 17 -2.11 7.52 -6.76
C ALA A 17 -0.60 7.71 -6.58
N THR A 18 -0.21 8.79 -5.90
CA THR A 18 1.20 9.07 -5.60
C THR A 18 1.62 8.28 -4.37
N LEU A 19 2.63 7.41 -4.49
CA LEU A 19 3.29 6.77 -3.35
C LEU A 19 4.08 7.81 -2.55
N VAL A 20 3.76 7.98 -1.27
CA VAL A 20 4.37 9.01 -0.40
C VAL A 20 5.42 8.40 0.52
N ALA A 21 5.10 7.28 1.18
CA ALA A 21 6.00 6.65 2.15
C ALA A 21 5.67 5.18 2.37
N VAL A 22 6.70 4.40 2.72
CA VAL A 22 6.58 3.09 3.33
C VAL A 22 7.27 3.17 4.69
N THR A 23 6.59 2.76 5.76
CA THR A 23 7.11 2.84 7.13
C THR A 23 6.85 1.53 7.85
N THR A 24 7.90 0.89 8.36
CA THR A 24 7.80 -0.31 9.18
C THR A 24 8.21 0.01 10.61
N GLU A 25 7.33 -0.30 11.56
CA GLU A 25 7.61 -0.25 12.99
C GLU A 25 8.08 -1.64 13.44
N TRP A 26 9.33 -1.74 13.88
CA TRP A 26 9.94 -3.04 14.17
C TRP A 26 9.39 -3.66 15.45
N ALA A 27 9.05 -2.85 16.45
CA ALA A 27 8.56 -3.36 17.73
C ALA A 27 7.18 -4.04 17.60
N SER A 28 6.29 -3.47 16.78
CA SER A 28 4.94 -4.01 16.55
C SER A 28 4.86 -4.94 15.33
N GLY A 29 5.84 -4.89 14.43
CA GLY A 29 5.78 -5.60 13.15
C GLY A 29 4.74 -5.02 12.19
N GLU A 30 4.37 -3.74 12.34
CA GLU A 30 3.40 -3.09 11.46
C GLU A 30 4.09 -2.36 10.32
N THR A 31 3.57 -2.50 9.11
CA THR A 31 4.00 -1.70 7.95
C THR A 31 2.85 -0.84 7.44
N ARG A 32 3.12 0.44 7.21
CA ARG A 32 2.18 1.41 6.66
C ARG A 32 2.69 1.93 5.32
N VAL A 33 1.84 1.89 4.30
CA VAL A 33 2.07 2.55 3.01
C VAL A 33 1.14 3.75 2.96
N ARG A 34 1.70 4.94 2.73
CA ARG A 34 0.90 6.17 2.56
C ARG A 34 0.89 6.56 1.10
N VAL A 35 -0.29 6.87 0.59
CA VAL A 35 -0.49 7.38 -0.76
C VAL A 35 -1.32 8.66 -0.76
N ARG A 36 -1.22 9.43 -1.83
CA ARG A 36 -2.12 10.57 -2.12
C ARG A 36 -2.95 10.23 -3.36
N LEU A 37 -4.27 10.32 -3.27
CA LEU A 37 -5.17 10.00 -4.37
C LEU A 37 -5.11 11.09 -5.46
N SER A 38 -5.22 10.67 -6.72
CA SER A 38 -5.08 11.53 -7.91
C SER A 38 -6.32 12.40 -8.16
N GLU A 39 -7.53 11.84 -8.01
CA GLU A 39 -8.82 12.52 -8.25
C GLU A 39 -9.14 13.58 -7.19
N GLU A 40 -8.57 13.44 -6.00
CA GLU A 40 -8.83 14.29 -4.84
C GLU A 40 -7.49 14.66 -4.20
N ALA A 41 -6.79 15.64 -4.77
CA ALA A 41 -5.41 16.03 -4.41
C ALA A 41 -5.17 16.38 -2.91
N ALA A 42 -6.21 16.33 -2.07
CA ALA A 42 -6.16 16.53 -0.62
C ALA A 42 -6.51 15.28 0.22
N ARG A 43 -7.01 14.17 -0.35
CA ARG A 43 -7.31 12.94 0.40
C ARG A 43 -6.14 11.96 0.37
N GLY A 44 -5.65 11.61 1.56
CA GLY A 44 -4.70 10.53 1.75
C GLY A 44 -5.41 9.18 1.74
N ALA A 45 -4.71 8.13 1.34
CA ALA A 45 -5.11 6.77 1.67
C ALA A 45 -3.89 6.02 2.22
N GLY A 46 -4.16 5.02 3.05
CA GLY A 46 -3.15 4.24 3.74
C GLY A 46 -3.43 2.76 3.60
N VAL A 47 -2.39 1.98 3.30
CA VAL A 47 -2.42 0.52 3.48
C VAL A 47 -1.74 0.20 4.81
N HIS A 48 -2.40 -0.56 5.66
CA HIS A 48 -1.85 -1.05 6.92
C HIS A 48 -1.70 -2.57 6.85
N VAL A 49 -0.47 -3.04 7.04
CA VAL A 49 -0.12 -4.46 7.14
C VAL A 49 0.26 -4.77 8.58
N THR A 50 -0.40 -5.75 9.18
CA THR A 50 -0.09 -6.25 10.52
C THR A 50 0.73 -7.53 10.45
N GLY A 51 1.60 -7.76 11.45
CA GLY A 51 2.41 -8.98 11.51
C GLY A 51 3.38 -9.14 10.33
N THR A 52 3.95 -8.04 9.85
CA THR A 52 4.86 -8.00 8.70
C THR A 52 5.99 -9.03 8.86
N LYS A 53 6.16 -9.89 7.84
CA LYS A 53 7.22 -10.91 7.77
C LYS A 53 8.23 -10.63 6.66
N LEU A 54 7.81 -9.91 5.62
CA LEU A 54 8.65 -9.53 4.48
C LEU A 54 8.34 -8.09 4.10
N LEU A 55 9.39 -7.29 3.90
CA LEU A 55 9.34 -6.03 3.18
C LEU A 55 10.45 -6.05 2.12
N ARG A 56 10.07 -5.97 0.85
CA ARG A 56 10.97 -5.70 -0.27
C ARG A 56 10.57 -4.36 -0.87
N CYS A 57 11.46 -3.37 -0.80
CA CYS A 57 11.21 -2.01 -1.26
C CYS A 57 12.36 -1.53 -2.15
N PRO A 58 12.44 -2.00 -3.41
CA PRO A 58 13.46 -1.56 -4.35
C PRO A 58 13.20 -0.13 -4.79
N ARG A 59 14.26 0.52 -5.30
CA ARG A 59 14.20 1.84 -5.93
C ARG A 59 15.23 1.90 -7.06
N GLU A 60 15.09 0.96 -7.99
CA GLU A 60 15.97 0.74 -9.13
C GLU A 60 15.54 1.59 -10.34
N GLN A 61 14.25 1.91 -10.45
CA GLN A 61 13.67 2.80 -11.47
C GLN A 61 13.95 2.40 -12.93
N PRO A 62 13.71 1.14 -13.34
CA PRO A 62 14.02 0.65 -14.69
C PRO A 62 13.29 1.38 -15.84
N TRP A 63 12.14 2.03 -15.58
CA TRP A 63 11.37 2.81 -16.55
C TRP A 63 11.56 4.33 -16.39
N GLY A 64 12.49 4.74 -15.53
CA GLY A 64 12.74 6.13 -15.18
C GLY A 64 12.08 6.55 -13.87
N PRO A 65 12.35 7.78 -13.40
CA PRO A 65 11.83 8.25 -12.12
C PRO A 65 10.33 8.50 -12.19
N SER A 66 9.57 7.72 -11.42
CA SER A 66 8.16 7.99 -11.12
C SER A 66 7.82 7.47 -9.73
N VAL A 67 6.77 8.01 -9.12
CA VAL A 67 6.21 7.58 -7.83
C VAL A 67 4.72 7.30 -7.92
N SER A 68 4.14 7.38 -9.12
CA SER A 68 2.74 7.04 -9.35
C SER A 68 2.57 5.53 -9.36
N ILE A 69 1.48 5.04 -8.80
CA ILE A 69 1.13 3.62 -8.76
C ILE A 69 0.49 3.21 -10.09
N ASN A 70 0.98 2.10 -10.65
CA ASN A 70 0.35 1.41 -11.78
C ASN A 70 -0.74 0.48 -11.29
N GLU A 71 -0.39 -0.43 -10.39
CA GLU A 71 -1.27 -1.51 -9.98
C GLU A 71 -1.01 -1.89 -8.52
N VAL A 72 -2.07 -2.27 -7.82
CA VAL A 72 -1.97 -2.90 -6.50
C VAL A 72 -2.67 -4.24 -6.52
N ARG A 73 -1.95 -5.30 -6.12
CA ARG A 73 -2.47 -6.65 -6.04
C ARG A 73 -2.42 -7.14 -4.59
N LEU A 74 -3.51 -7.75 -4.14
CA LEU A 74 -3.58 -8.45 -2.86
C LEU A 74 -3.73 -9.95 -3.11
N LEU A 75 -2.71 -10.71 -2.73
CA LEU A 75 -2.64 -12.16 -2.90
C LEU A 75 -2.77 -12.86 -1.55
N SER A 76 -3.41 -14.04 -1.54
CA SER A 76 -3.41 -14.93 -0.38
C SER A 76 -2.32 -15.98 -0.54
N LEU A 77 -1.46 -16.14 0.47
CA LEU A 77 -0.41 -17.14 0.51
C LEU A 77 -0.93 -18.46 1.09
N ARG A 78 -0.23 -19.56 0.80
CA ARG A 78 -0.66 -20.92 1.19
C ARG A 78 -0.72 -21.14 2.69
N ASP A 79 0.04 -20.38 3.46
CA ASP A 79 0.11 -20.45 4.92
C ASP A 79 -0.86 -19.48 5.63
N GLY A 80 -1.79 -18.88 4.88
CA GLY A 80 -2.81 -17.97 5.41
C GLY A 80 -2.39 -16.50 5.44
N ARG A 81 -1.10 -16.19 5.25
CA ARG A 81 -0.61 -14.81 5.14
C ARG A 81 -1.13 -14.12 3.88
N LYS A 82 -1.03 -12.80 3.85
CA LYS A 82 -1.32 -11.96 2.70
C LYS A 82 -0.05 -11.39 2.13
N ARG A 83 0.00 -11.22 0.81
CA ARG A 83 1.04 -10.48 0.09
C ARG A 83 0.41 -9.30 -0.63
N LEU A 84 0.86 -8.10 -0.31
CA LEU A 84 0.58 -6.88 -1.04
C LEU A 84 1.71 -6.63 -2.03
N GLU A 85 1.37 -6.45 -3.30
CA GLU A 85 2.28 -6.01 -4.35
C GLU A 85 1.83 -4.64 -4.85
N ILE A 86 2.73 -3.66 -4.85
CA ILE A 86 2.49 -2.31 -5.39
C ILE A 86 3.48 -2.09 -6.51
N GLU A 87 2.99 -2.06 -7.75
CA GLU A 87 3.79 -1.70 -8.92
C GLU A 87 3.78 -0.18 -9.09
N VAL A 88 4.97 0.41 -9.12
CA VAL A 88 5.17 1.85 -9.37
C VAL A 88 5.49 2.05 -10.85
N GLN A 89 5.08 3.19 -11.42
CA GLN A 89 5.38 3.60 -12.79
C GLN A 89 6.89 3.73 -13.10
N SER A 90 7.74 3.66 -12.08
CA SER A 90 9.19 3.52 -12.27
C SER A 90 9.60 2.11 -12.70
N GLY A 91 8.69 1.13 -12.63
CA GLY A 91 8.91 -0.30 -12.82
C GLY A 91 9.39 -1.04 -11.56
N ASP A 92 9.47 -0.34 -10.43
CA ASP A 92 9.73 -0.97 -9.12
C ASP A 92 8.47 -1.66 -8.59
N VAL A 93 8.65 -2.81 -7.93
CA VAL A 93 7.58 -3.51 -7.23
C VAL A 93 7.91 -3.58 -5.73
N ILE A 94 7.03 -2.98 -4.92
CA ILE A 94 7.09 -3.07 -3.46
C ILE A 94 6.27 -4.29 -3.04
N GLU A 95 6.89 -5.21 -2.31
CA GLU A 95 6.25 -6.42 -1.80
C GLU A 95 6.21 -6.36 -0.27
N ILE A 96 5.03 -6.60 0.31
CA ILE A 96 4.84 -6.68 1.76
C ILE A 96 4.06 -7.95 2.08
N GLU A 97 4.60 -8.81 2.94
CA GLU A 97 3.87 -9.96 3.48
C GLU A 97 3.54 -9.76 4.95
N GLY A 98 2.32 -10.12 5.35
CA GLY A 98 1.87 -10.05 6.74
C GLY A 98 0.63 -10.89 7.01
N ASP A 99 0.13 -10.78 8.23
CA ASP A 99 -1.00 -11.58 8.72
C ASP A 99 -2.34 -10.99 8.23
N ALA A 100 -2.46 -9.66 8.18
CA ALA A 100 -3.59 -8.95 7.60
C ALA A 100 -3.16 -7.70 6.82
N VAL A 101 -3.99 -7.28 5.87
CA VAL A 101 -3.78 -6.10 5.03
C VAL A 101 -5.10 -5.35 4.92
N GLU A 102 -5.08 -4.07 5.29
CA GLU A 102 -6.26 -3.19 5.30
C GLU A 102 -5.97 -1.93 4.49
N LEU A 103 -6.93 -1.49 3.68
CA LEU A 103 -6.89 -0.24 2.93
C LEU A 103 -7.87 0.75 3.56
N ASN A 104 -7.36 1.89 3.99
CA ASN A 104 -8.12 2.95 4.67
C ASN A 104 -7.99 4.27 3.90
N VAL A 105 -9.07 5.04 3.82
CA VAL A 105 -9.04 6.42 3.31
C VAL A 105 -8.90 7.36 4.51
N GLU A 106 -7.98 8.32 4.43
CA GLU A 106 -7.90 9.40 5.41
C GLU A 106 -9.06 10.38 5.16
N ALA A 107 -9.78 10.74 6.22
CA ALA A 107 -10.95 11.61 6.17
C ALA A 107 -10.60 13.08 5.89
#